data_AF-A0A6B2UPR6-F1
#
_entry.id   AF-A0A6B2UPR6-F1
#
_cell.length_a   1.000
_cell.length_b   1.000
_cell.length_c   1.000
_cell.angle_alpha   90.00
_cell.angle_beta   90.00
_cell.angle_gamma   90.00
#
_symmetry.space_group_name_H-M   'P 1'
#
loop_
_entity.id
_entity.type
_entity.pdbx_description
1 polymer ?
#
loop_
_entity_poly.entity_id
_entity_poly.type
_entity_poly.pdbx_seq_one_letter_code
_entity_poly.pdbx_strand_id
1 'polypeptide(L)'
;MAAWTWRFENGDGAQTQPAVQPEEFTTQGDAESWLGEQWRALLAGGTDRVHLLEEDKIVYGPLSLSEAAATDVSEPALTADEETAVPGDPQPVEPGQGLGIGGLG
;
A
#
# COMPACT_ATOMS: atom_id res chain seq x y z
N MET A 1 21.35 4.82 -6.51
CA MET A 1 19.92 4.50 -6.55
C MET A 1 19.85 2.99 -6.73
N ALA A 2 19.13 2.29 -5.87
CA ALA A 2 18.96 0.85 -6.00
C ALA A 2 17.98 0.54 -7.14
N ALA A 3 18.24 -0.51 -7.91
CA ALA A 3 17.35 -0.96 -8.98
C ALA A 3 16.30 -1.92 -8.40
N TRP A 4 15.02 -1.61 -8.60
CA TRP A 4 13.90 -2.43 -8.16
C TRP A 4 13.30 -3.19 -9.34
N THR A 5 13.23 -4.51 -9.24
CA THR A 5 12.79 -5.40 -10.33
C THR A 5 11.91 -6.52 -9.83
N TRP A 6 11.08 -7.08 -10.72
CA TRP A 6 10.19 -8.20 -10.40
C TRP A 6 10.71 -9.51 -10.99
N ARG A 7 10.73 -10.56 -10.18
CA ARG A 7 10.88 -11.95 -10.65
C ARG A 7 9.52 -12.63 -10.63
N PHE A 8 9.19 -13.30 -11.73
CA PHE A 8 7.90 -13.94 -11.94
C PHE A 8 8.05 -15.45 -11.89
N GLU A 9 7.12 -16.12 -11.23
CA GLU A 9 7.04 -17.57 -11.13
C GLU A 9 5.66 -18.07 -11.57
N ASN A 10 5.63 -19.24 -12.20
CA ASN A 10 4.38 -19.92 -12.55
C ASN A 10 3.84 -20.76 -11.37
N GLY A 11 2.70 -21.42 -11.55
CA GLY A 11 2.07 -22.25 -10.51
C GLY A 11 2.92 -23.44 -10.04
N ASP A 12 3.92 -23.86 -10.81
CA ASP A 12 4.89 -24.90 -10.45
C ASP A 12 6.08 -24.33 -9.64
N GLY A 13 6.14 -23.01 -9.44
CA GLY A 13 7.25 -22.32 -8.77
C GLY A 13 8.48 -22.13 -9.66
N ALA A 14 8.39 -22.39 -10.96
CA ALA A 14 9.47 -22.14 -11.91
C ALA A 14 9.44 -20.68 -12.38
N GLN A 15 10.62 -20.08 -12.55
CA GLN A 15 10.73 -18.74 -13.11
C GLN A 15 10.16 -18.71 -14.53
N THR A 16 9.24 -17.80 -14.78
CA THR A 16 8.57 -17.62 -16.07
C THR A 16 8.76 -16.20 -16.59
N GLN A 17 8.55 -16.04 -17.90
CA GLN A 17 8.50 -14.73 -18.51
C GLN A 17 7.09 -14.14 -18.31
N PRO A 18 6.97 -12.90 -17.82
CA PRO A 18 5.67 -12.28 -17.62
C PRO A 18 5.02 -11.95 -18.97
N ALA A 19 3.69 -11.89 -19.01
CA ALA A 19 2.98 -11.35 -20.18
C ALA A 19 3.19 -9.84 -20.37
N VAL A 20 3.50 -9.12 -19.30
CA VAL A 20 3.85 -7.70 -19.32
C VAL A 20 5.25 -7.53 -18.73
N GLN A 21 6.17 -7.01 -19.54
CA GLN A 21 7.53 -6.74 -19.10
C GLN A 21 7.54 -5.55 -18.12
N PRO A 22 8.03 -5.71 -16.89
CA PRO A 22 8.27 -4.58 -16.00
C PRO A 22 9.42 -3.73 -16.52
N GLU A 23 9.36 -2.44 -16.22
CA GLU A 23 10.53 -1.56 -16.32
C GLU A 23 11.40 -1.66 -15.06
N GLU A 24 12.55 -1.00 -15.09
CA GLU A 24 13.45 -0.92 -13.95
C GLU A 24 13.04 0.28 -13.08
N PHE A 25 12.62 0.02 -11.85
CA PHE A 25 12.09 1.06 -10.97
C PHE A 25 13.17 1.62 -10.05
N THR A 26 13.01 2.87 -9.66
CA THR A 26 13.95 3.56 -8.74
C THR A 26 13.52 3.50 -7.28
N THR A 27 12.27 3.08 -7.01
CA THR A 27 11.72 2.92 -5.66
C THR A 27 10.81 1.70 -5.57
N GLN A 28 10.67 1.16 -4.36
CA GLN A 28 9.73 0.07 -4.06
C GLN A 28 8.28 0.42 -4.41
N GLY A 29 7.80 1.61 -4.01
CA GLY A 29 6.40 1.98 -4.20
C GLY A 29 5.98 2.13 -5.66
N ASP A 30 6.93 2.50 -6.53
CA ASP A 30 6.72 2.57 -7.98
C ASP A 30 6.61 1.15 -8.58
N ALA A 31 7.47 0.22 -8.12
CA ALA A 31 7.38 -1.19 -8.48
C ALA A 31 6.07 -1.83 -7.99
N GLU A 32 5.62 -1.51 -6.78
CA GLU A 32 4.37 -2.00 -6.18
C GLU A 32 3.13 -1.42 -6.90
N SER A 33 3.17 -0.14 -7.27
CA SER A 33 2.11 0.47 -8.10
C SER A 33 1.97 -0.25 -9.43
N TRP A 34 3.08 -0.47 -10.13
CA TRP A 34 3.07 -1.20 -11.41
C TRP A 34 2.47 -2.60 -11.27
N LEU A 35 2.83 -3.33 -10.20
CA LEU A 35 2.26 -4.65 -9.95
C LEU A 35 0.74 -4.57 -9.73
N GLY A 36 0.27 -3.60 -8.96
CA GLY A 36 -1.16 -3.34 -8.74
C GLY A 36 -1.94 -3.04 -10.03
N GLU A 37 -1.28 -2.48 -11.05
CA GLU A 37 -1.89 -2.21 -12.35
C GLU A 37 -1.83 -3.43 -13.28
N GLN A 38 -0.72 -4.18 -13.27
CA GLN A 38 -0.45 -5.25 -14.24
C GLN A 38 -0.78 -6.67 -13.75
N TRP A 39 -1.09 -6.89 -12.47
CA TRP A 39 -1.28 -8.25 -11.90
C TRP A 39 -2.30 -9.10 -12.65
N ARG A 40 -3.40 -8.50 -13.15
CA ARG A 40 -4.43 -9.22 -13.92
C ARG A 40 -3.87 -9.76 -15.25
N ALA A 41 -3.08 -8.95 -15.95
CA ALA A 41 -2.44 -9.34 -17.21
C ALA A 41 -1.33 -10.37 -16.98
N LEU A 42 -0.57 -10.22 -15.89
CA LEU A 42 0.44 -11.19 -15.47
C LEU A 42 -0.18 -12.55 -15.15
N LEU A 43 -1.27 -12.57 -14.37
CA LEU A 43 -2.00 -13.79 -14.03
C LEU A 43 -2.59 -14.46 -15.28
N ALA A 44 -3.19 -13.68 -16.18
CA ALA A 44 -3.66 -14.20 -17.48
C ALA A 44 -2.51 -14.73 -18.36
N GLY A 45 -1.29 -14.23 -18.15
CA GLY A 45 -0.06 -14.67 -18.80
C GLY A 45 0.56 -15.95 -18.23
N GLY A 46 0.03 -16.49 -17.12
CA GLY A 46 0.56 -17.68 -16.46
C GLY A 46 1.56 -17.40 -15.33
N THR A 47 1.75 -16.14 -14.94
CA THR A 47 2.43 -15.81 -13.69
C THR A 47 1.49 -16.07 -12.51
N ASP A 48 1.88 -16.92 -11.57
CA ASP A 48 1.13 -17.14 -10.33
C ASP A 48 1.71 -16.32 -9.17
N ARG A 49 3.04 -16.18 -9.11
CA ARG A 49 3.73 -15.53 -7.99
C ARG A 49 4.77 -14.54 -8.45
N VAL A 50 5.01 -13.54 -7.63
CA VAL A 50 6.03 -12.53 -7.86
C VAL A 50 6.91 -12.31 -6.64
N HIS A 51 8.17 -11.98 -6.89
CA HIS A 51 9.16 -11.56 -5.90
C HIS A 51 9.68 -10.19 -6.30
N LEU A 52 9.77 -9.27 -5.34
CA LEU A 52 10.41 -7.99 -5.54
C LEU A 52 11.89 -8.11 -5.20
N LEU A 53 12.74 -7.58 -6.07
CA LEU A 53 14.18 -7.57 -5.92
C LEU A 53 14.69 -6.13 -5.82
N GLU A 54 15.58 -5.89 -4.86
CA GLU A 54 16.42 -4.69 -4.78
C GLU A 54 17.85 -5.09 -5.15
N GLU A 55 18.39 -4.54 -6.23
CA GLU A 55 19.74 -4.86 -6.72
C GLU A 55 20.01 -6.38 -6.80
N ASP A 56 19.09 -7.13 -7.41
CA ASP A 56 19.12 -8.60 -7.56
C ASP A 56 18.87 -9.39 -6.26
N LYS A 57 18.62 -8.73 -5.12
CA LYS A 57 18.25 -9.41 -3.87
C LYS A 57 16.75 -9.42 -3.67
N ILE A 58 16.18 -10.60 -3.45
CA ILE A 58 14.77 -10.72 -3.07
C ILE A 58 14.56 -10.04 -1.72
N VAL A 59 13.77 -8.98 -1.71
CA VAL A 59 13.42 -8.19 -0.52
C VAL A 59 11.97 -8.38 -0.09
N TYR A 60 11.11 -8.86 -1.00
CA TYR A 60 9.71 -9.15 -0.72
C TYR A 60 9.20 -10.33 -1.58
N GLY A 61 8.33 -11.16 -1.02
CA GLY A 61 7.69 -12.29 -1.71
C GLY A 61 7.88 -13.65 -1.01
N PRO A 62 7.28 -14.73 -1.57
CA PRO A 62 6.42 -14.74 -2.75
C PRO A 62 5.03 -14.14 -2.47
N LEU A 63 4.57 -13.23 -3.34
CA LEU A 63 3.18 -12.77 -3.35
C LEU A 63 2.43 -13.49 -4.47
N SER A 64 1.31 -14.16 -4.16
CA SER A 64 0.47 -14.81 -5.15
C SER A 64 -0.49 -13.81 -5.80
N LEU A 65 -0.46 -13.69 -7.13
CA LEU A 65 -1.37 -12.82 -7.89
C LEU A 65 -2.82 -13.34 -7.86
N SER A 66 -2.97 -14.66 -7.70
CA SER A 66 -4.24 -15.33 -7.44
C SER A 66 -4.92 -14.84 -6.16
N GLU A 67 -4.13 -14.49 -5.13
CA GLU A 67 -4.62 -13.96 -3.85
C GLU A 67 -4.85 -12.44 -3.91
N ALA A 68 -4.06 -11.70 -4.70
CA ALA A 68 -4.31 -10.27 -4.96
C ALA A 68 -5.71 -10.04 -5.55
N ALA A 69 -6.20 -10.96 -6.39
CA ALA A 69 -7.58 -10.96 -6.89
C ALA A 69 -8.63 -11.10 -5.78
N ALA A 70 -8.31 -11.83 -4.71
CA ALA A 70 -9.20 -12.07 -3.59
C ALA A 70 -9.19 -10.91 -2.57
N THR A 71 -8.19 -10.03 -2.59
CA THR A 71 -8.11 -8.87 -1.68
C THR A 71 -8.91 -7.66 -2.19
N ASP A 72 -9.31 -7.64 -3.47
CA ASP A 72 -10.14 -6.62 -4.13
C ASP A 72 -11.62 -6.61 -3.64
N VAL A 73 -11.97 -7.41 -2.63
CA VAL A 73 -13.33 -7.49 -2.03
C VAL A 73 -13.42 -7.12 -0.54
N SER A 74 -12.48 -6.32 -0.03
CA SER A 74 -12.66 -5.55 1.23
C SER A 74 -12.64 -4.08 0.85
N GLU A 75 -13.76 -3.40 0.61
CA GLU A 75 -14.76 -3.01 1.61
C GLU A 75 -16.17 -2.96 1.02
N PRO A 76 -17.20 -3.35 1.79
CA PRO A 76 -18.21 -2.34 2.07
C PRO A 76 -18.77 -2.45 3.49
N ALA A 77 -18.50 -1.44 4.32
CA ALA A 77 -19.52 -0.82 5.16
C ALA A 77 -18.96 0.46 5.79
N LEU A 78 -19.28 1.59 5.13
CA LEU A 78 -19.63 2.80 5.84
C LEU A 78 -20.65 2.45 6.94
N THR A 79 -20.21 2.25 8.17
CA THR A 79 -21.05 2.62 9.31
C THR A 79 -20.51 3.95 9.81
N ALA A 80 -21.31 4.99 9.60
CA ALA A 80 -21.16 6.20 10.38
C ALA A 80 -21.44 5.83 11.85
N ASP A 81 -20.47 6.02 12.72
CA ASP A 81 -20.65 6.19 14.16
C ASP A 81 -19.38 6.91 14.66
N GLU A 82 -19.44 8.23 14.72
CA GLU A 82 -19.64 9.00 15.96
C GLU A 82 -18.32 9.19 16.73
N GLU A 83 -18.02 10.48 16.91
CA GLU A 83 -17.08 11.10 17.84
C GLU A 83 -16.62 10.24 19.05
N THR A 84 -15.32 9.94 19.15
CA THR A 84 -14.66 9.95 20.47
C THR A 84 -13.14 10.17 20.34
N ALA A 85 -12.66 11.19 21.05
CA ALA A 85 -11.29 11.71 21.07
C ALA A 85 -10.33 10.80 21.89
N VAL A 86 -8.99 10.84 21.85
CA VAL A 86 -7.94 11.82 22.29
C VAL A 86 -6.57 11.03 22.32
N PRO A 87 -5.37 11.54 22.73
CA PRO A 87 -4.79 12.90 22.84
C PRO A 87 -3.37 13.04 22.18
N GLY A 88 -2.96 14.24 21.76
CA GLY A 88 -1.57 14.46 21.31
C GLY A 88 -1.21 15.90 20.95
N ASP A 89 -0.83 16.66 21.98
CA ASP A 89 -0.16 17.97 21.99
C ASP A 89 -0.94 19.24 21.55
N PRO A 90 -1.27 20.16 22.50
CA PRO A 90 -1.91 21.43 22.19
C PRO A 90 -0.91 22.47 21.64
N GLN A 91 -1.15 22.97 20.42
CA GLN A 91 -0.49 24.18 19.93
C GLN A 91 -0.91 25.40 20.78
N PRO A 92 0.01 26.34 21.07
CA PRO A 92 -0.19 27.42 22.03
C PRO A 92 -1.24 28.46 21.60
N VAL A 93 -2.02 28.87 22.61
CA VAL A 93 -3.03 29.94 22.63
C VAL A 93 -2.44 31.30 22.29
N GLU A 94 -3.20 32.21 21.66
CA GLU A 94 -3.25 33.69 21.86
C GLU A 94 -4.37 34.32 20.97
N PRO A 95 -4.80 35.58 21.16
CA PRO A 95 -5.45 36.15 22.34
C PRO A 95 -6.77 36.91 21.99
N GLY A 96 -7.65 37.13 22.98
CA GLY A 96 -8.53 38.31 22.98
C GLY A 96 -10.04 38.08 22.85
N GLN A 97 -10.71 38.18 24.00
CA GLN A 97 -12.07 38.69 24.30
C GLN A 97 -12.59 37.87 25.48
N GLY A 98 -12.73 38.37 26.70
CA GLY A 98 -13.20 39.70 27.09
C GLY A 98 -14.53 39.52 27.83
N LEU A 99 -14.67 40.23 28.96
CA LEU A 99 -15.89 40.47 29.73
C LEU A 99 -16.33 39.31 30.66
N GLY A 100 -16.14 39.42 31.98
CA GLY A 100 -17.08 40.05 32.93
C GLY A 100 -17.97 38.92 33.50
N ILE A 101 -18.21 38.72 34.79
CA ILE A 101 -18.88 39.59 35.77
C ILE A 101 -19.09 38.77 37.06
N GLY A 102 -18.95 39.41 38.24
CA GLY A 102 -19.60 39.08 39.54
C GLY A 102 -19.23 37.74 40.20
N GLY A 103 -18.92 37.63 41.48
CA GLY A 103 -19.26 38.47 42.62
C GLY A 103 -19.83 37.59 43.73
N LEU A 104 -19.43 37.92 44.97
CA LEU A 104 -20.19 37.77 46.21
C LEU A 104 -20.24 36.37 46.87
N GLY A 105 -19.82 36.34 48.14
CA GLY A 105 -20.06 35.24 49.08
C GLY A 105 -19.03 35.19 50.18
#